data_AF-H2CI70-F1
#
_entry.id   AF-H2CI70-F1
#
_cell.length_a   1.000
_cell.length_b   1.000
_cell.length_c   1.000
_cell.angle_alpha   90.00
_cell.angle_beta   90.00
_cell.angle_gamma   90.00
#
_symmetry.space_group_name_H-M   'P 1'
#
loop_
_entity.id
_entity.type
_entity.pdbx_description
1 polymer ?
#
loop_
_entity_poly.entity_id
_entity_poly.type
_entity_poly.pdbx_seq_one_letter_code
_entity_poly.pdbx_strand_id
1 'polypeptide(L)'
;MKERRELSFSDYSEVIKEIETLHGQGYRRGGRWTLSQVCRHLSFYFRGSLEGFGFQLPWIVRVTIGRWALNEALKTGTKKPDGGTVKQSLYEPEPDDRAAVDECIELLKRLQKHRGPLYPSALFGDLTIEQWKRVHLNHAAHHLGFLLRP
;
A
#
# COMPACT_ATOMS: atom_id res chain seq x y z
N MET A 1 -17.38 -9.65 12.12
CA MET A 1 -15.95 -9.62 12.51
C MET A 1 -15.12 -9.31 11.28
N LYS A 2 -13.96 -8.65 11.42
CA LYS A 2 -13.03 -8.48 10.30
C LYS A 2 -12.22 -9.77 10.15
N GLU A 3 -12.15 -10.29 8.94
CA GLU A 3 -11.38 -11.49 8.62
C GLU A 3 -10.24 -11.09 7.68
N ARG A 4 -9.03 -11.58 7.96
CA ARG A 4 -7.82 -11.21 7.21
C ARG A 4 -6.89 -12.41 7.13
N ARG A 5 -6.42 -12.72 5.92
CA ARG A 5 -5.34 -13.68 5.68
C ARG A 5 -4.00 -13.05 6.05
N GLU A 6 -3.10 -13.86 6.59
CA GLU A 6 -1.71 -13.47 6.73
C GLU A 6 -0.99 -13.60 5.38
N LEU A 7 -0.48 -12.48 4.89
CA LEU A 7 0.30 -12.39 3.67
C LEU A 7 1.67 -11.81 4.00
N SER A 8 2.68 -12.25 3.26
CA SER A 8 4.02 -11.69 3.26
C SER A 8 4.51 -11.71 1.82
N PHE A 9 5.17 -10.64 1.40
CA PHE A 9 5.72 -10.51 0.07
C PHE A 9 7.23 -10.27 0.14
N SER A 10 7.98 -10.92 -0.74
CA SER A 10 9.42 -10.76 -0.89
C SER A 10 9.77 -9.61 -1.85
N ASP A 11 8.92 -9.39 -2.86
CA ASP A 11 9.08 -8.33 -3.85
C ASP A 11 7.74 -7.88 -4.49
N TYR A 12 7.83 -6.90 -5.39
CA TYR A 12 6.66 -6.34 -6.07
C TYR A 12 6.00 -7.30 -7.05
N SER A 13 6.71 -8.32 -7.56
CA SER A 13 6.14 -9.29 -8.49
C SER A 13 5.14 -10.22 -7.79
N GLU A 14 5.39 -10.56 -6.52
CA GLU A 14 4.43 -11.32 -5.72
C GLU A 14 3.17 -10.52 -5.41
N VAL A 15 3.29 -9.20 -5.21
CA VAL A 15 2.13 -8.31 -5.04
C VAL A 15 1.29 -8.27 -6.32
N ILE A 16 1.94 -8.11 -7.48
CA ILE A 16 1.27 -8.13 -8.80
C ILE A 16 0.51 -9.44 -8.98
N LYS A 17 1.17 -10.58 -8.75
CA LYS A 17 0.55 -11.91 -8.88
C LYS A 17 -0.66 -12.07 -7.96
N GLU A 18 -0.61 -11.52 -6.74
CA GLU A 18 -1.76 -11.57 -5.83
C GLU A 18 -2.94 -10.74 -6.34
N ILE A 19 -2.67 -9.53 -6.84
CA ILE A 19 -3.70 -8.67 -7.44
C ILE A 19 -4.34 -9.36 -8.65
N GLU A 20 -3.53 -9.91 -9.55
CA GLU A 20 -4.01 -10.65 -10.73
C GLU A 20 -4.85 -11.87 -10.35
N THR A 21 -4.43 -12.61 -9.32
CA THR A 21 -5.18 -13.77 -8.79
C THR A 21 -6.54 -13.34 -8.27
N LEU A 22 -6.59 -12.30 -7.43
CA LEU A 22 -7.85 -11.79 -6.87
C LEU A 22 -8.77 -11.23 -7.97
N HIS A 23 -8.21 -10.58 -8.99
CA HIS A 23 -8.99 -10.05 -10.11
C HIS A 23 -9.56 -11.17 -10.99
N GLY A 24 -8.74 -12.19 -11.31
CA GLY A 24 -9.13 -13.27 -12.21
C GLY A 24 -10.01 -14.35 -11.59
N GLN A 25 -9.82 -14.66 -10.30
CA GLN A 25 -10.54 -15.72 -9.59
C GLN A 25 -11.67 -15.20 -8.70
N GLY A 26 -11.75 -13.88 -8.51
CA GLY A 26 -12.67 -13.26 -7.57
C GLY A 26 -12.20 -13.37 -6.12
N TYR A 27 -13.00 -12.79 -5.21
CA TYR A 27 -12.70 -12.72 -3.79
C TYR A 27 -13.96 -12.50 -2.95
N ARG A 28 -13.93 -12.95 -1.69
CA ARG A 28 -14.84 -12.51 -0.64
C ARG A 28 -14.20 -11.38 0.16
N ARG A 29 -14.99 -10.37 0.53
CA ARG A 29 -14.53 -9.27 1.39
C ARG A 29 -14.52 -9.68 2.86
N GLY A 30 -13.33 -9.76 3.46
CA GLY A 30 -13.13 -9.85 4.92
C GLY A 30 -13.08 -8.48 5.61
N GLY A 31 -12.98 -7.41 4.82
CA GLY A 31 -13.11 -6.01 5.22
C GLY A 31 -14.25 -5.29 4.48
N ARG A 32 -14.22 -3.94 4.47
CA ARG A 32 -15.22 -3.12 3.76
C ARG A 32 -14.82 -2.77 2.33
N TRP A 33 -13.55 -2.92 1.98
CA TRP A 33 -13.02 -2.46 0.70
C TRP A 33 -13.10 -3.54 -0.37
N THR A 34 -13.38 -3.11 -1.60
CA THR A 34 -13.21 -3.89 -2.83
C THR A 34 -11.73 -3.94 -3.25
N LEU A 35 -11.41 -4.75 -4.25
CA LEU A 35 -10.08 -4.79 -4.86
C LEU A 35 -9.73 -3.45 -5.51
N SER A 36 -10.66 -2.81 -6.24
CA SER A 36 -10.49 -1.46 -6.77
C SER A 36 -10.10 -0.45 -5.69
N GLN A 37 -10.82 -0.42 -4.57
CA GLN A 37 -10.49 0.50 -3.46
C GLN A 37 -9.10 0.21 -2.87
N VAL A 38 -8.75 -1.07 -2.69
CA VAL A 38 -7.41 -1.46 -2.21
C VAL A 38 -6.33 -1.02 -3.21
N CYS A 39 -6.52 -1.28 -4.50
CA CYS A 39 -5.57 -0.93 -5.56
C CYS A 39 -5.40 0.60 -5.68
N ARG A 40 -6.48 1.39 -5.65
CA ARG A 40 -6.41 2.85 -5.63
C ARG A 40 -5.69 3.38 -4.41
N HIS A 41 -6.02 2.83 -3.24
CA HIS A 41 -5.40 3.20 -1.98
C HIS A 41 -3.89 2.96 -2.01
N LEU A 42 -3.44 1.77 -2.45
CA LEU A 42 -2.02 1.46 -2.57
C LEU A 42 -1.32 2.31 -3.65
N SER A 43 -1.98 2.50 -4.80
CA SER A 43 -1.49 3.32 -5.92
C SER A 43 -1.18 4.76 -5.51
N PHE A 44 -1.97 5.34 -4.60
CA PHE A 44 -1.69 6.65 -4.03
C PHE A 44 -0.28 6.73 -3.40
N TYR A 45 0.13 5.71 -2.64
CA TYR A 45 1.46 5.68 -2.01
C TYR A 45 2.56 5.34 -2.99
N PHE A 46 2.30 4.40 -3.92
CA PHE A 46 3.27 4.03 -4.95
C PHE A 46 3.59 5.23 -5.84
N ARG A 47 2.55 5.92 -6.34
CA ARG A 47 2.68 7.16 -7.10
C ARG A 47 3.38 8.22 -6.27
N GLY A 48 2.95 8.46 -5.03
CA GLY A 48 3.56 9.47 -4.16
C GLY A 48 5.06 9.24 -3.91
N SER A 49 5.51 7.98 -3.83
CA SER A 49 6.93 7.66 -3.72
C SER A 49 7.71 7.90 -5.01
N LEU A 50 7.08 7.70 -6.18
CA LEU A 50 7.71 7.88 -7.50
C LEU A 50 7.70 9.34 -7.97
N GLU A 51 6.67 10.10 -7.63
CA GLU A 51 6.33 11.39 -8.24
C GLU A 51 6.18 12.53 -7.20
N GLY A 52 6.20 12.19 -5.91
CA GLY A 52 5.96 13.13 -4.81
C GLY A 52 4.50 13.15 -4.37
N PHE A 53 4.29 13.38 -3.07
CA PHE A 53 2.94 13.40 -2.46
C PHE A 53 2.21 14.74 -2.62
N GLY A 54 2.91 15.83 -2.97
CA GLY A 54 2.33 17.18 -3.04
C GLY A 54 2.00 17.82 -1.68
N PHE A 55 2.16 17.08 -0.57
CA PHE A 55 2.04 17.56 0.80
C PHE A 55 2.96 16.77 1.72
N GLN A 56 3.20 17.32 2.92
CA GLN A 56 3.86 16.63 4.02
C GLN A 56 3.10 16.88 5.31
N LEU A 57 3.10 15.90 6.22
CA LEU A 57 2.61 16.13 7.57
C LEU A 57 3.59 17.05 8.35
N PRO A 58 3.10 17.75 9.41
CA PRO A 58 3.94 18.61 10.22
C PRO A 58 5.22 17.91 10.68
N TRP A 59 6.34 18.63 10.69
CA TRP A 59 7.67 18.05 10.97
C TRP A 59 7.68 17.23 12.26
N ILE A 60 7.03 17.75 13.32
CA ILE A 60 6.95 17.12 14.63
C ILE A 60 6.24 15.77 14.56
N VAL A 61 5.18 15.65 13.74
CA VAL A 61 4.45 14.40 13.53
C VAL A 61 5.35 13.38 12.82
N ARG A 62 6.09 13.82 11.79
CA ARG A 62 6.99 12.93 11.03
C ARG A 62 8.13 12.37 11.89
N VAL A 63 8.76 13.20 12.72
CA VAL A 63 9.92 12.78 13.53
C VAL A 63 9.55 12.05 14.82
N THR A 64 8.30 12.13 15.28
CA THR A 64 7.82 11.40 16.47
C THR A 64 6.99 10.19 16.05
N ILE A 65 5.70 10.41 15.76
CA ILE A 65 4.72 9.40 15.40
C ILE A 65 5.14 8.66 14.12
N GLY A 66 5.62 9.38 13.11
CA GLY A 66 6.07 8.81 11.85
C GLY A 66 7.24 7.84 12.04
N ARG A 67 8.29 8.23 12.78
CA ARG A 67 9.43 7.35 13.06
C ARG A 67 9.04 6.11 13.87
N TRP A 68 8.17 6.25 14.86
CA TRP A 68 7.66 5.11 15.62
C TRP A 68 6.88 4.15 14.72
N ALA A 69 5.95 4.67 13.92
CA ALA A 69 5.13 3.87 13.00
C ALA A 69 5.97 3.20 11.90
N LEU A 70 7.01 3.87 11.40
CA LEU A 70 7.96 3.27 10.47
C LEU A 70 8.69 2.08 11.12
N ASN A 71 9.22 2.26 12.33
CA ASN A 71 9.92 1.19 13.04
C ASN A 71 9.02 -0.03 13.27
N GLU A 72 7.77 0.20 13.67
CA GLU A 72 6.79 -0.87 13.85
C GLU A 72 6.44 -1.56 12.53
N ALA A 73 6.23 -0.78 11.47
CA ALA A 73 5.96 -1.29 10.13
C ALA A 73 7.12 -2.15 9.60
N LEU A 74 8.36 -1.74 9.83
CA LEU A 74 9.55 -2.48 9.38
C LEU A 74 9.78 -3.77 10.19
N LYS A 75 9.56 -3.73 11.52
CA LYS A 75 9.79 -4.87 12.42
C LYS A 75 8.68 -5.92 12.37
N THR A 76 7.43 -5.48 12.41
CA THR A 76 6.27 -6.37 12.65
C THR A 76 5.25 -6.36 11.51
N GLY A 77 5.53 -5.63 10.42
CA GLY A 77 4.58 -5.42 9.34
C GLY A 77 3.62 -4.25 9.60
N THR A 78 2.88 -3.86 8.57
CA THR A 78 1.94 -2.72 8.67
C THR A 78 0.73 -3.14 9.51
N LYS A 79 0.56 -2.46 10.65
CA LYS A 79 -0.65 -2.52 11.46
C LYS A 79 -1.49 -1.28 11.17
N LYS A 80 -2.80 -1.39 11.39
CA LYS A 80 -3.68 -0.23 11.30
C LYS A 80 -3.18 0.82 12.32
N PRO A 81 -2.77 2.01 11.90
CA PRO A 81 -2.50 3.07 12.86
C PRO A 81 -3.82 3.45 13.53
N ASP A 82 -3.82 3.67 14.85
CA ASP A 82 -5.00 4.14 15.57
C ASP A 82 -5.52 5.50 15.04
N GLY A 83 -4.71 6.22 14.24
CA GLY A 83 -5.05 7.48 13.57
C GLY A 83 -5.85 7.37 12.25
N GLY A 84 -6.18 6.17 11.78
CA GLY A 84 -6.99 5.97 10.57
C GLY A 84 -6.23 6.21 9.25
N THR A 85 -6.96 6.13 8.14
CA THR A 85 -6.41 6.26 6.78
C THR A 85 -6.37 7.73 6.37
N VAL A 86 -5.33 8.13 5.64
CA VAL A 86 -5.23 9.48 5.06
C VAL A 86 -6.42 9.72 4.11
N LYS A 87 -7.17 10.81 4.30
CA LYS A 87 -8.41 11.05 3.55
C LYS A 87 -8.21 11.07 2.02
N GLN A 88 -7.06 11.59 1.57
CA GLN A 88 -6.67 11.66 0.16
C GLN A 88 -6.43 10.29 -0.49
N SER A 89 -6.27 9.23 0.31
CA SER A 89 -6.13 7.85 -0.19
C SER A 89 -7.40 7.02 0.02
N LEU A 90 -8.53 7.65 0.35
CA LEU A 90 -9.85 7.03 0.37
C LEU A 90 -10.53 7.22 -0.98
N TYR A 91 -10.98 6.11 -1.56
CA TYR A 91 -11.66 6.08 -2.85
C TYR A 91 -13.00 5.37 -2.69
N GLU A 92 -14.00 5.82 -3.43
CA GLU A 92 -15.27 5.12 -3.57
C GLU A 92 -15.10 3.82 -4.36
N PRO A 93 -15.96 2.80 -4.15
CA PRO A 93 -15.89 1.58 -4.94
C PRO A 93 -16.23 1.86 -6.41
N GLU A 94 -15.44 1.28 -7.31
CA GLU A 94 -15.69 1.34 -8.76
C GLU A 94 -16.62 0.18 -9.19
N PRO A 95 -17.40 0.32 -10.28
CA PRO A 95 -18.28 -0.74 -10.78
C PRO A 95 -17.53 -2.03 -11.17
N ASP A 96 -16.29 -1.88 -11.62
CA ASP A 96 -15.37 -2.97 -11.91
C ASP A 96 -13.96 -2.64 -11.39
N ASP A 97 -13.14 -3.68 -11.23
CA ASP A 97 -11.81 -3.54 -10.63
C ASP A 97 -10.70 -3.25 -11.67
N ARG A 98 -10.98 -3.33 -12.98
CA ARG A 98 -9.95 -3.43 -14.02
C ARG A 98 -9.06 -2.19 -14.08
N ALA A 99 -9.65 -1.00 -14.16
CA ALA A 99 -8.87 0.24 -14.29
C ALA A 99 -7.96 0.49 -13.08
N ALA A 100 -8.46 0.22 -11.86
CA ALA A 100 -7.68 0.34 -10.63
C ALA A 100 -6.57 -0.71 -10.53
N VAL A 101 -6.84 -1.95 -10.96
CA VAL A 101 -5.85 -3.04 -11.02
C VAL A 101 -4.73 -2.71 -12.01
N ASP A 102 -5.08 -2.30 -13.22
CA ASP A 102 -4.12 -1.98 -14.28
C ASP A 102 -3.16 -0.85 -13.84
N GLU A 103 -3.70 0.23 -13.27
CA GLU A 103 -2.88 1.33 -12.74
C GLU A 103 -1.93 0.87 -11.62
N CYS A 104 -2.45 0.09 -10.66
CA CYS A 104 -1.67 -0.40 -9.53
C CYS A 104 -0.50 -1.29 -9.99
N ILE A 105 -0.78 -2.19 -10.94
CA ILE A 105 0.24 -3.07 -11.54
C ILE A 105 1.29 -2.25 -12.29
N GLU A 106 0.90 -1.25 -13.08
CA GLU A 106 1.85 -0.40 -13.80
C GLU A 106 2.75 0.39 -12.84
N LEU A 107 2.22 0.91 -11.73
CA LEU A 107 3.03 1.57 -10.70
C LEU A 107 4.00 0.60 -10.02
N LEU A 108 3.57 -0.64 -9.72
CA LEU A 108 4.44 -1.67 -9.14
C LEU A 108 5.58 -2.06 -10.11
N LYS A 109 5.30 -2.21 -11.40
CA LYS A 109 6.31 -2.45 -12.43
C LYS A 109 7.32 -1.30 -12.54
N ARG A 110 6.85 -0.04 -12.43
CA ARG A 110 7.73 1.14 -12.39
C ARG A 110 8.63 1.10 -11.14
N LEU A 111 8.07 0.83 -9.97
CA LEU A 111 8.84 0.68 -8.72
C LEU A 111 9.89 -0.43 -8.81
N GLN A 112 9.56 -1.57 -9.42
CA GLN A 112 10.50 -2.69 -9.60
C GLN A 112 11.70 -2.33 -10.49
N LYS A 113 11.50 -1.48 -11.50
CA LYS A 113 12.54 -1.01 -12.42
C LYS A 113 13.29 0.23 -11.90
N HIS A 114 12.75 0.93 -10.91
CA HIS A 114 13.37 2.13 -10.35
C HIS A 114 14.71 1.79 -9.68
N ARG A 115 15.71 2.64 -9.89
CA ARG A 115 17.06 2.51 -9.29
C ARG A 115 17.52 3.78 -8.58
N GLY A 116 16.81 4.89 -8.76
CA GLY A 116 17.13 6.17 -8.16
C GLY A 116 16.51 6.36 -6.77
N PRO A 117 16.78 7.51 -6.12
CA PRO A 117 16.06 7.88 -4.92
C PRO A 117 14.56 8.00 -5.19
N LEU A 118 13.75 7.75 -4.16
CA LEU A 118 12.31 7.99 -4.15
C LEU A 118 12.01 9.28 -3.38
N TYR A 119 10.85 9.86 -3.64
CA TYR A 119 10.40 11.05 -2.95
C TYR A 119 10.15 10.76 -1.45
N PRO A 120 10.28 11.77 -0.57
CA PRO A 120 10.04 11.60 0.85
C PRO A 120 8.58 11.19 1.12
N SER A 121 8.39 10.29 2.09
CA SER A 121 7.07 9.93 2.58
C SER A 121 6.41 11.13 3.26
N ALA A 122 5.14 11.37 2.95
CA ALA A 122 4.36 12.41 3.62
C ALA A 122 4.27 12.19 5.16
N LEU A 123 4.36 10.93 5.63
CA LEU A 123 4.31 10.55 7.04
C LEU A 123 5.69 10.21 7.63
N PHE A 124 6.52 9.48 6.89
CA PHE A 124 7.79 8.96 7.43
C PHE A 124 9.00 9.85 7.11
N GLY A 125 8.85 10.86 6.24
CA GLY A 125 9.97 11.64 5.72
C GLY A 125 10.85 10.79 4.81
N ASP A 126 12.16 11.05 4.83
CA ASP A 126 13.12 10.37 3.96
C ASP A 126 13.27 8.90 4.34
N LEU A 127 13.25 8.04 3.32
CA LEU A 127 13.42 6.59 3.45
C LEU A 127 14.43 6.11 2.42
N THR A 128 15.23 5.11 2.80
CA THR A 128 16.05 4.38 1.82
C THR A 128 15.15 3.60 0.85
N ILE A 129 15.69 3.21 -0.31
CA ILE A 129 14.96 2.37 -1.28
C ILE A 129 14.47 1.07 -0.62
N GLU A 130 15.30 0.44 0.22
CA GLU A 130 14.93 -0.80 0.93
C GLU A 130 13.85 -0.56 1.98
N GLN A 131 13.89 0.55 2.71
CA GLN A 131 12.82 0.92 3.65
C GLN A 131 11.50 1.17 2.90
N TRP A 132 11.54 1.90 1.78
CA TRP A 132 10.38 2.10 0.92
C TRP A 132 9.80 0.79 0.43
N LYS A 133 10.65 -0.11 -0.11
CA LYS A 133 10.24 -1.44 -0.55
C LYS A 133 9.55 -2.20 0.59
N ARG A 134 10.17 -2.26 1.77
CA ARG A 134 9.59 -2.98 2.91
C ARG A 134 8.25 -2.40 3.34
N VAL A 135 8.12 -1.06 3.40
CA VAL A 135 6.85 -0.39 3.72
C VAL A 135 5.78 -0.71 2.68
N HIS A 136 6.09 -0.63 1.38
CA HIS A 136 5.14 -0.96 0.33
C HIS A 136 4.65 -2.39 0.41
N LEU A 137 5.56 -3.36 0.56
CA LEU A 137 5.22 -4.78 0.65
C LEU A 137 4.36 -5.08 1.88
N ASN A 138 4.74 -4.54 3.04
CA ASN A 138 3.99 -4.72 4.27
C ASN A 138 2.60 -4.07 4.19
N HIS A 139 2.49 -2.91 3.53
CA HIS A 139 1.22 -2.22 3.33
C HIS A 139 0.31 -2.96 2.35
N ALA A 140 0.86 -3.46 1.24
CA ALA A 140 0.13 -4.29 0.30
C ALA A 140 -0.37 -5.59 0.97
N ALA A 141 0.49 -6.28 1.72
CA ALA A 141 0.13 -7.49 2.47
C ALA A 141 -1.01 -7.24 3.47
N HIS A 142 -0.98 -6.11 4.17
CA HIS A 142 -2.04 -5.71 5.09
C HIS A 142 -3.40 -5.60 4.38
N HIS A 143 -3.46 -4.84 3.28
CA HIS A 143 -4.73 -4.57 2.59
C HIS A 143 -5.24 -5.74 1.76
N LEU A 144 -4.38 -6.39 0.98
CA LEU A 144 -4.76 -7.56 0.17
C LEU A 144 -5.17 -8.74 1.05
N GLY A 145 -4.67 -8.83 2.30
CA GLY A 145 -5.08 -9.84 3.26
C GLY A 145 -6.57 -9.78 3.61
N PHE A 146 -7.24 -8.63 3.47
CA PHE A 146 -8.70 -8.50 3.70
C PHE A 146 -9.55 -8.98 2.52
N LEU A 147 -8.94 -9.31 1.39
CA LEU A 147 -9.61 -9.91 0.25
C LEU A 147 -9.33 -11.41 0.30
N LEU A 148 -10.35 -12.20 0.54
CA LEU A 148 -10.24 -13.63 0.82
C LEU A 148 -10.45 -14.37 -0.50
N ARG A 149 -9.44 -15.11 -0.95
CA ARG A 149 -9.56 -15.95 -2.15
C ARG A 149 -10.67 -17.00 -1.92
N PRO A 150 -11.32 -17.49 -2.99
CA PRO A 150 -12.32 -18.56 -2.91
C PRO A 150 -11.79 -19.81 -2.23
#